data_AF-A0A662SC60-F1
#
_entry.id   AF-A0A662SC60-F1
#
_cell.length_a   1.000
_cell.length_b   1.000
_cell.length_c   1.000
_cell.angle_alpha   90.00
_cell.angle_beta   90.00
_cell.angle_gamma   90.00
#
_symmetry.space_group_name_H-M   'P 1'
#
loop_
_entity.id
_entity.type
_entity.pdbx_description
1 polymer ?
#
loop_
_entity_poly.entity_id
_entity_poly.type
_entity_poly.pdbx_seq_one_letter_code
_entity_poly.pdbx_strand_id
1 'polypeptide(L)'
;MKYAIRLSNEVEIVNCTIHDLQFEDGTIVKPCGFQLMADIEEIPVETHDNYKIIRLSPKPTMHGLKELEIIRKNHPNAIIIGNVLSARAYLPYVKRCIYKKGHPGEHICRIDKFVQYPEGR
;
A
#
# COMPACT_ATOMS: atom_id res chain seq x y z
N MET A 1 20.68 -1.19 5.75
CA MET A 1 19.57 -1.21 6.73
C MET A 1 18.57 -2.27 6.28
N LYS A 2 18.06 -3.11 7.18
CA LYS A 2 16.96 -4.04 6.83
C LYS A 2 15.65 -3.26 6.93
N TYR A 3 14.99 -3.04 5.81
CA TYR A 3 13.69 -2.32 5.75
C TYR A 3 12.51 -3.25 6.02
N ALA A 4 12.74 -4.56 5.90
CA ALA A 4 11.72 -5.56 6.00
C ALA A 4 11.76 -6.29 7.35
N ILE A 5 10.58 -6.60 7.88
CA ILE A 5 10.36 -7.35 9.10
C ILE A 5 9.67 -8.66 8.73
N ARG A 6 10.13 -9.76 9.32
CA ARG A 6 9.53 -11.09 9.12
C ARG A 6 8.47 -11.35 10.18
N LEU A 7 7.27 -11.72 9.73
CA LEU A 7 6.16 -12.16 10.57
C LEU A 7 6.36 -13.62 11.01
N SER A 8 5.55 -14.09 11.97
CA SER A 8 5.57 -15.48 12.46
C SER A 8 5.24 -16.54 11.40
N ASN A 9 4.62 -16.15 10.29
CA ASN A 9 4.34 -17.03 9.15
C ASN A 9 5.42 -16.94 8.05
N GLU A 10 6.62 -16.46 8.39
CA GLU A 10 7.78 -16.27 7.52
C GLU A 10 7.62 -15.24 6.38
N VAL A 11 6.47 -14.56 6.30
CA VAL A 11 6.25 -13.48 5.34
C VAL A 11 7.09 -12.27 5.71
N GLU A 12 7.86 -11.74 4.76
CA GLU A 12 8.62 -10.50 4.92
C GLU A 12 7.75 -9.30 4.51
N ILE A 13 7.68 -8.27 5.36
CA ILE A 13 6.86 -7.07 5.16
C ILE A 13 7.75 -5.83 5.12
N VAL A 14 7.55 -4.98 4.11
CA VAL A 14 8.08 -3.61 4.08
C VAL A 14 6.92 -2.64 4.25
N ASN A 15 6.95 -1.82 5.30
CA ASN A 15 5.91 -0.84 5.59
C ASN A 15 6.25 0.52 4.97
N CYS A 16 5.57 0.89 3.89
CA CYS A 16 5.67 2.19 3.23
C CYS A 16 4.51 3.14 3.63
N THR A 17 3.82 2.84 4.73
CA THR A 17 2.82 3.75 5.32
C THR A 17 3.50 4.69 6.32
N ILE A 18 2.76 5.71 6.78
CA ILE A 18 3.25 6.68 7.77
C ILE A 18 3.04 6.23 9.23
N HIS A 19 2.37 5.10 9.45
CA HIS A 19 2.03 4.60 10.78
C HIS A 19 2.64 3.21 11.02
N ASP A 20 2.83 2.88 12.28
CA ASP A 20 3.20 1.52 12.67
C ASP A 20 2.07 0.54 12.31
N LEU A 21 2.44 -0.62 11.78
CA LEU A 21 1.50 -1.70 11.49
C LEU A 21 1.67 -2.80 12.54
N GLN A 22 0.64 -3.01 13.35
CA GLN A 22 0.59 -4.15 14.27
C GLN A 22 -0.08 -5.33 13.58
N PHE A 23 0.51 -6.52 13.66
CA PHE A 23 -0.02 -7.75 13.10
C PHE A 23 -0.61 -8.67 14.19
N GLU A 24 -1.44 -9.65 13.78
CA GLU A 24 -2.13 -10.59 14.67
C GLU A 24 -1.20 -11.39 15.60
N ASP A 25 0.05 -11.61 15.18
CA ASP A 25 1.07 -12.29 15.98
C ASP A 25 1.80 -11.37 16.97
N GLY A 26 1.37 -10.11 17.10
CA GLY A 26 1.97 -9.09 17.95
C GLY A 26 3.14 -8.36 17.30
N THR A 27 3.57 -8.73 16.09
CA THR A 27 4.67 -8.06 15.41
C THR A 27 4.29 -6.62 15.04
N ILE A 28 5.17 -5.67 15.36
CA ILE A 28 5.03 -4.27 14.96
C ILE A 28 6.03 -3.97 13.85
N VAL A 29 5.52 -3.60 12.67
CA VAL A 29 6.33 -3.20 11.52
C VAL A 29 6.30 -1.68 11.39
N LYS A 30 7.42 -1.04 11.70
CA LYS A 30 7.59 0.42 11.63
C LYS A 30 7.72 0.92 10.18
N PRO A 31 7.33 2.17 9.87
CA PRO A 31 7.60 2.80 8.59
C PRO A 31 9.06 2.69 8.17
N CYS A 32 9.31 2.28 6.93
CA CYS A 32 10.65 2.11 6.38
C CYS A 32 11.29 3.41 5.85
N GLY A 33 10.54 4.51 5.84
CA GLY A 33 10.96 5.81 5.33
C GLY A 33 10.57 6.08 3.87
N PHE A 34 10.38 5.04 3.05
CA PHE A 34 9.82 5.18 1.70
C PHE A 34 8.29 5.29 1.76
N GLN A 35 7.70 6.18 0.95
CA GLN A 35 6.26 6.45 1.00
C GLN A 35 5.50 5.98 -0.25
N LEU A 36 6.20 5.75 -1.37
CA LEU A 36 5.59 5.35 -2.65
C LEU A 36 4.46 6.32 -3.03
N MET A 37 4.79 7.61 -3.08
CA MET A 37 3.84 8.67 -3.36
C MET A 37 3.17 8.47 -4.73
N ALA A 38 1.86 8.63 -4.78
CA ALA A 38 1.08 8.56 -6.00
C ALA A 38 0.47 9.92 -6.33
N ASP A 39 0.44 10.27 -7.62
CA ASP A 39 -0.33 11.41 -8.11
C ASP A 39 -1.78 10.99 -8.37
N ILE A 40 -2.68 11.97 -8.43
CA ILE A 40 -4.09 11.74 -8.76
C ILE A 40 -4.38 12.32 -10.14
N GLU A 41 -4.77 11.46 -11.06
CA GLU A 41 -5.35 11.85 -12.34
C GLU A 41 -6.87 11.93 -12.21
N GLU A 42 -7.44 13.08 -12.60
CA GLU A 42 -8.89 13.27 -12.65
C GLU A 42 -9.42 12.88 -14.04
N ILE A 43 -10.23 11.83 -14.09
CA ILE A 43 -10.83 11.34 -15.34
C ILE A 43 -12.32 11.73 -15.34
N PRO A 44 -12.79 12.60 -16.23
CA PRO A 44 -14.22 12.87 -16.38
C PRO A 44 -14.95 11.58 -16.76
N VAL A 45 -15.97 11.20 -15.98
CA VAL A 45 -16.82 10.04 -16.23
C VAL A 45 -18.12 10.46 -16.89
N GLU A 46 -18.69 11.56 -16.40
CA GLU A 46 -19.94 12.12 -16.91
C GLU A 46 -19.86 13.64 -16.86
N THR A 47 -20.35 14.30 -17.92
CA THR A 47 -20.39 15.76 -18.01
C THR A 47 -21.83 16.16 -18.26
N HIS A 48 -22.36 17.00 -17.37
CA HIS A 48 -23.64 17.69 -17.55
C HIS A 48 -23.37 19.18 -17.73
N ASP A 49 -24.39 19.92 -18.16
CA ASP A 49 -24.28 21.36 -18.43
C ASP A 49 -23.75 22.18 -17.23
N ASN A 50 -23.96 21.71 -16.00
CA ASN A 50 -23.62 22.43 -14.76
C ASN A 50 -22.59 21.74 -13.86
N TYR A 51 -22.25 20.47 -14.09
CA TYR A 51 -21.28 19.74 -13.25
C TYR A 51 -20.60 18.58 -13.99
N LYS A 52 -19.45 18.16 -13.47
CA LYS A 52 -18.70 16.98 -13.93
C LYS A 52 -18.58 15.96 -12.82
N ILE A 53 -18.87 14.70 -13.13
CA ILE A 53 -18.54 13.57 -12.26
C ILE A 53 -17.14 13.09 -12.64
N ILE A 54 -16.19 13.18 -11.71
CA ILE A 54 -14.80 12.77 -11.92
C ILE A 54 -14.51 11.45 -11.21
N ARG A 55 -13.72 10.59 -11.87
CA ARG A 55 -13.09 9.41 -11.28
C ARG A 55 -11.64 9.74 -10.99
N LEU A 56 -11.24 9.59 -9.73
CA LEU A 56 -9.85 9.73 -9.31
C LEU A 56 -9.08 8.44 -9.63
N SER A 57 -8.00 8.57 -10.37
CA SER A 57 -7.14 7.48 -10.81
C SER A 57 -5.72 7.70 -10.28
N PRO A 58 -5.30 6.97 -9.23
CA PRO A 58 -3.94 7.09 -8.69
C PRO A 58 -2.89 6.61 -9.70
N LYS A 59 -1.82 7.37 -9.89
CA LYS A 59 -0.72 7.05 -10.80
C LYS A 59 0.63 7.02 -10.08
N PRO A 60 1.54 6.09 -10.46
CA PRO A 60 2.91 6.12 -9.97
C PRO A 60 3.61 7.44 -10.28
N THR A 61 4.31 7.97 -9.29
CA THR A 61 5.30 9.04 -9.51
C THR A 61 6.65 8.43 -9.88
N MET A 62 7.48 9.19 -10.62
CA MET A 62 8.88 8.80 -10.90
C MET A 62 9.70 8.62 -9.64
N HIS A 63 9.42 9.38 -8.58
CA HIS A 63 10.10 9.22 -7.30
C HIS A 63 9.73 7.89 -6.65
N GLY A 64 8.44 7.57 -6.52
CA GLY A 64 8.02 6.31 -5.93
C GLY A 64 8.39 5.08 -6.76
N LEU A 65 8.56 5.21 -8.09
CA LEU A 65 9.12 4.12 -8.91
C LEU A 65 10.58 3.81 -8.53
N LYS A 66 11.39 4.84 -8.25
CA LYS A 66 12.77 4.66 -7.77
C LYS A 66 12.81 4.02 -6.38
N GLU A 67 11.94 4.47 -5.47
CA GLU A 67 11.80 3.85 -4.15
C GLU A 67 11.42 2.37 -4.28
N LEU A 68 10.42 2.05 -5.12
CA LEU A 68 9.99 0.68 -5.39
C LEU A 68 11.13 -0.19 -5.92
N GLU A 69 11.93 0.32 -6.87
CA GLU A 69 13.09 -0.38 -7.41
C GLU A 69 14.11 -0.71 -6.31
N ILE A 70 14.42 0.25 -5.44
CA ILE A 70 15.33 0.07 -4.32
C ILE A 70 14.79 -1.02 -3.37
N ILE A 71 13.51 -0.96 -3.00
CA ILE A 71 12.90 -1.94 -2.11
C ILE A 71 12.99 -3.33 -2.73
N ARG A 72 12.57 -3.50 -4.00
CA ARG A 72 12.57 -4.80 -4.68
C ARG A 72 13.97 -5.38 -4.88
N LYS A 73 14.97 -4.53 -5.13
CA LYS A 73 16.36 -4.98 -5.25
C LYS A 73 16.91 -5.55 -3.94
N ASN A 74 16.54 -4.95 -2.81
CA ASN A 74 17.03 -5.36 -1.49
C ASN A 74 16.17 -6.44 -0.82
N HIS A 75 14.87 -6.48 -1.12
CA HIS A 75 13.88 -7.36 -0.53
C HIS A 75 12.95 -7.95 -1.62
N PRO A 76 13.48 -8.82 -2.51
CA PRO A 76 12.76 -9.27 -3.70
C PRO A 76 11.49 -10.09 -3.40
N ASN A 77 11.42 -10.69 -2.20
CA ASN A 77 10.32 -11.55 -1.78
C ASN A 77 9.38 -10.88 -0.77
N ALA A 78 9.63 -9.62 -0.40
CA ALA A 78 8.82 -8.94 0.60
C ALA A 78 7.49 -8.45 0.02
N ILE A 79 6.45 -8.52 0.83
CA ILE A 79 5.19 -7.83 0.57
C ILE A 79 5.37 -6.36 0.97
N ILE A 80 5.18 -5.47 0.01
CA ILE A 80 5.27 -4.03 0.20
C ILE A 80 3.89 -3.50 0.55
N ILE A 81 3.75 -2.91 1.74
CA ILE A 81 2.48 -2.36 2.21
C ILE A 81 2.50 -0.85 2.03
N GLY A 82 1.54 -0.34 1.27
CA GLY A 82 1.32 1.10 1.08
C GLY A 82 -0.06 1.54 1.56
N ASN A 83 -0.29 2.85 1.53
CA ASN A 83 -1.62 3.41 1.72
C ASN A 83 -2.54 3.05 0.53
N VAL A 84 -3.82 3.42 0.61
CA VAL A 84 -4.82 3.11 -0.43
C VAL A 84 -4.46 3.64 -1.81
N LEU A 85 -3.84 4.82 -1.90
CA LEU A 85 -3.45 5.44 -3.17
C LEU A 85 -2.24 4.71 -3.75
N SER A 86 -1.20 4.46 -2.95
CA SER A 86 0.00 3.73 -3.37
C SER A 86 -0.34 2.31 -3.81
N ALA A 87 -1.19 1.59 -3.06
CA ALA A 87 -1.62 0.24 -3.42
C ALA A 87 -2.44 0.18 -4.71
N ARG A 88 -3.06 1.28 -5.14
CA ARG A 88 -3.77 1.39 -6.42
C ARG A 88 -2.87 1.86 -7.56
N ALA A 89 -1.91 2.73 -7.28
CA ALA A 89 -0.99 3.26 -8.28
C ALA A 89 0.06 2.23 -8.71
N TYR A 90 0.65 1.49 -7.75
CA TYR A 90 1.82 0.65 -7.97
C TYR A 90 1.47 -0.84 -8.10
N LEU A 91 0.47 -1.15 -8.93
CA LEU A 91 0.11 -2.55 -9.22
C LEU A 91 1.21 -3.25 -10.04
N PRO A 92 1.41 -4.58 -9.86
CA PRO A 92 0.86 -5.44 -8.82
C PRO A 92 1.68 -5.41 -7.50
N TYR A 93 2.68 -4.54 -7.38
CA TYR A 93 3.75 -4.67 -6.39
C TYR A 93 3.38 -4.22 -4.98
N VAL A 94 2.54 -3.20 -4.85
CA VAL A 94 2.14 -2.64 -3.55
C VAL A 94 0.77 -3.18 -3.15
N LYS A 95 0.65 -3.65 -1.91
CA LYS A 95 -0.59 -4.15 -1.33
C LYS A 95 -1.07 -3.22 -0.22
N ARG A 96 -2.33 -3.39 0.18
CA ARG A 96 -2.89 -2.80 1.40
C ARG A 96 -3.14 -3.90 2.42
N CYS A 97 -2.80 -3.68 3.69
CA CYS A 97 -3.16 -4.60 4.77
C CYS A 97 -4.68 -4.70 4.95
N ILE A 98 -5.16 -5.90 5.30
CA ILE A 98 -6.52 -6.11 5.79
C ILE A 98 -6.49 -6.09 7.31
N TYR A 99 -7.33 -5.24 7.92
CA TYR A 99 -7.49 -5.23 9.36
C TYR A 99 -8.42 -6.35 9.82
N LYS A 100 -8.15 -6.92 10.99
CA LYS A 100 -9.05 -7.85 11.66
C LYS A 100 -10.37 -7.14 11.95
N LYS A 101 -11.50 -7.85 11.78
CA LYS A 101 -12.79 -7.35 12.26
C LYS A 101 -12.73 -7.31 13.79
N GLY A 102 -12.78 -6.12 14.39
CA GLY A 102 -12.58 -5.92 15.82
C GLY A 102 -13.00 -4.53 16.28
N HIS A 103 -12.65 -4.19 17.53
CA HIS A 103 -13.08 -2.95 18.18
C HIS A 103 -12.62 -1.71 17.40
N PRO A 104 -13.49 -0.69 17.26
CA PRO A 104 -13.13 0.59 16.65
C PRO A 104 -11.90 1.18 17.34
N GLY A 105 -10.81 1.39 16.60
CA GLY A 105 -9.57 1.99 17.12
C GLY A 105 -8.36 1.05 17.15
N GLU A 106 -8.55 -0.27 17.09
CA GLU A 106 -7.45 -1.23 17.01
C GLU A 106 -7.17 -1.62 15.55
N HIS A 107 -6.15 -1.01 14.96
CA HIS A 107 -5.71 -1.27 13.59
C HIS A 107 -4.78 -2.49 13.52
N ILE A 108 -5.26 -3.67 13.95
CA ILE A 108 -4.50 -4.93 13.88
C ILE A 108 -4.65 -5.55 12.48
N CYS A 109 -3.54 -5.69 11.78
CA CYS A 109 -3.43 -6.29 10.45
C CYS A 109 -3.45 -7.82 10.51
N ARG A 110 -4.14 -8.43 9.56
CA ARG A 110 -4.07 -9.88 9.34
C ARG A 110 -2.69 -10.28 8.81
N ILE A 111 -2.16 -11.39 9.31
CA ILE A 111 -0.87 -11.92 8.85
C ILE A 111 -0.97 -12.68 7.52
N ASP A 112 -2.16 -13.12 7.15
CA ASP A 112 -2.40 -14.04 6.03
C ASP A 112 -3.20 -13.42 4.86
N LYS A 113 -3.62 -12.14 4.97
CA LYS A 113 -4.45 -11.50 3.95
C LYS A 113 -4.03 -10.07 3.63
N PHE A 114 -3.87 -9.82 2.34
CA PHE A 114 -3.51 -8.53 1.77
C PHE A 114 -4.43 -8.21 0.59
N VAL A 115 -4.78 -6.93 0.43
CA VAL A 115 -5.59 -6.47 -0.71
C VAL A 115 -4.67 -6.13 -1.87
N GLN A 116 -4.97 -6.72 -3.02
CA GLN A 116 -4.55 -6.23 -4.32
C GLN A 116 -5.77 -5.62 -5.01
N TYR A 117 -5.64 -4.41 -5.54
CA TYR A 117 -6.68 -3.84 -6.37
C TYR A 117 -6.61 -4.48 -7.78
N PRO A 118 -7.77 -4.76 -8.41
CA PRO A 118 -7.76 -5.16 -9.81
C PRO A 118 -7.19 -4.02 -10.65
N GLU A 119 -6.47 -4.37 -11.72
CA GLU A 119 -6.18 -3.41 -12.78
C GLU A 119 -7.53 -2.86 -13.28
N GLY A 120 -7.64 -1.54 -13.37
CA GLY A 120 -8.91 -0.85 -13.57
C GLY A 120 -9.70 -1.42 -14.75
N ARG A 121 -10.97 -1.75 -14.51
CA ARG A 121 -11.99 -1.87 -15.55
C ARG A 121 -12.55 -0.49 -15.88
#